data_AF-A0A2M6WQZ0-F1
#
_entry.id   AF-A0A2M6WQZ0-F1
#
_cell.length_a   1.000
_cell.length_b   1.000
_cell.length_c   1.000
_cell.angle_alpha   90.00
_cell.angle_beta   90.00
_cell.angle_gamma   90.00
#
_symmetry.space_group_name_H-M   'P 1'
#
loop_
_entity.id
_entity.type
_entity.pdbx_description
1 polymer ?
#
loop_
_entity_poly.entity_id
_entity_poly.type
_entity_poly.pdbx_seq_one_letter_code
_entity_poly.pdbx_strand_id
1 'polypeptide(L)'
;MPIYGHMWTKLPNNALEERLRWIMPIINKQMKLKDMASVFPGGQRTLERWVAAYRSGRKSGLIPKSTRPKTQPNETSIRVKEKIIELRKETRLCAKKLNYKLKK
;
A
#
# COMPACT_ATOMS: atom_id res chain seq x y z
N MET A 1 -13.36 21.49 21.89
CA MET A 1 -13.37 20.32 20.98
C MET A 1 -12.02 20.24 20.30
N PRO A 2 -11.32 19.10 20.31
CA PRO A 2 -9.98 19.04 19.75
C PRO A 2 -10.06 19.08 18.22
N ILE A 3 -9.17 19.85 17.61
CA ILE A 3 -9.16 20.35 16.22
C ILE A 3 -8.96 19.22 15.17
N TYR A 4 -8.98 17.95 15.57
CA TYR A 4 -8.43 16.85 14.77
C TYR A 4 -9.43 16.14 13.84
N GLY A 5 -10.73 16.43 13.95
CA GLY A 5 -11.75 15.84 13.08
C GLY A 5 -11.60 16.16 11.60
N HIS A 6 -10.98 17.31 11.27
CA HIS A 6 -10.79 17.72 9.87
C HIS A 6 -9.59 17.05 9.17
N MET A 7 -8.68 16.42 9.92
CA MET A 7 -7.49 15.79 9.32
C MET A 7 -7.81 14.51 8.54
N TRP A 8 -8.98 13.89 8.65
CA TRP A 8 -9.29 12.62 7.94
C TRP A 8 -10.54 12.64 7.09
N THR A 9 -11.09 13.81 6.80
CA THR A 9 -12.28 13.90 5.93
C THR A 9 -12.01 13.49 4.48
N LYS A 10 -10.73 13.39 4.07
CA LYS A 10 -10.31 12.92 2.75
C LYS A 10 -9.39 11.72 2.87
N LEU A 11 -9.69 10.65 2.14
CA LEU A 11 -8.79 9.50 1.99
C LEU A 11 -7.45 9.95 1.36
N PRO A 12 -6.31 9.47 1.88
CA PRO A 12 -5.02 9.73 1.26
C PRO A 12 -4.91 8.99 -0.08
N ASN A 13 -4.29 9.62 -1.07
CA ASN A 13 -4.11 9.02 -2.39
C ASN A 13 -3.00 7.95 -2.40
N ASN A 14 -2.04 8.07 -1.48
CA ASN A 14 -0.88 7.18 -1.38
C ASN A 14 -0.47 6.94 0.07
N ALA A 15 0.17 5.80 0.34
CA ALA A 15 0.68 5.44 1.68
C ALA A 15 1.70 6.46 2.24
N LEU A 16 2.43 7.17 1.38
CA LEU A 16 3.36 8.23 1.80
C LEU A 16 2.60 9.44 2.36
N GLU A 17 1.48 9.81 1.75
CA GLU A 17 0.66 10.94 2.18
C GLU A 17 0.04 10.66 3.55
N GLU A 18 -0.47 9.43 3.74
CA GLU A 18 -0.96 8.97 5.03
C GLU A 18 0.11 9.09 6.12
N ARG A 19 1.30 8.53 5.88
CA ARG A 19 2.44 8.60 6.81
C ARG A 19 2.79 10.04 7.17
N LEU A 20 2.89 10.92 6.17
CA LEU A 20 3.18 12.34 6.42
C LEU A 20 2.12 13.00 7.31
N ARG A 21 0.84 12.70 7.09
CA ARG A 21 -0.27 13.24 7.90
C ARG A 21 -0.11 12.95 9.38
N TRP A 22 0.35 11.74 9.73
CA TRP A 22 0.57 11.32 11.12
C TRP A 22 1.80 11.98 11.77
N ILE A 23 2.85 12.23 11.00
CA ILE A 23 4.14 12.68 11.54
C ILE A 23 4.25 14.20 11.52
N MET A 24 3.58 14.89 10.58
CA MET A 24 3.69 16.34 10.41
C MET A 24 3.37 17.13 11.70
N PRO A 25 2.33 16.80 12.48
CA PRO A 25 2.07 17.48 13.75
C PRO A 25 3.20 17.28 14.78
N ILE A 26 3.86 16.11 14.76
CA ILE A 26 4.98 15.78 15.64
C ILE A 26 6.25 16.56 15.22
N ILE A 27 6.54 16.62 13.91
CA ILE A 27 7.69 17.36 13.37
C ILE A 27 7.54 18.86 13.61
N ASN A 28 6.35 19.40 13.38
CA ASN A 28 6.01 20.80 13.60
C ASN A 28 5.90 21.16 15.09
N LYS A 29 6.17 20.21 16.01
CA LYS A 29 6.09 20.37 17.46
C LYS A 29 4.71 20.81 17.96
N GLN A 30 3.65 20.50 17.23
CA GLN A 30 2.26 20.81 17.60
C GLN A 30 1.71 19.79 18.60
N MET A 31 2.20 18.55 18.57
CA MET A 31 1.80 17.48 19.49
C MET A 31 2.99 16.64 19.96
N LYS A 32 2.86 16.06 21.15
CA LYS A 32 3.81 15.06 21.65
C LYS A 32 3.53 13.71 21.02
N LEU A 33 4.55 12.87 20.93
CA LEU A 33 4.44 11.54 20.35
C LEU A 33 3.45 10.65 21.12
N LYS A 34 3.43 10.76 22.46
CA LYS A 34 2.49 10.05 23.34
C LYS A 34 1.03 10.35 23.00
N ASP A 35 0.71 11.62 22.77
CA ASP A 35 -0.66 12.08 22.49
C ASP A 35 -1.10 11.66 21.08
N MET A 36 -0.17 11.60 20.12
CA MET A 36 -0.46 11.04 18.79
C MET A 36 -0.69 9.52 18.87
N ALA A 37 0.09 8.82 19.68
CA ALA A 37 0.06 7.37 19.81
C ALA A 37 -1.24 6.85 20.44
N SER A 38 -1.97 7.66 21.21
CA SER A 38 -3.27 7.27 21.77
C SER A 38 -4.40 7.27 20.72
N VAL A 39 -4.26 8.06 19.65
CA VAL A 39 -5.25 8.19 18.57
C VAL A 39 -4.85 7.37 17.33
N PHE A 40 -3.56 7.09 17.17
CA PHE A 40 -3.04 6.34 16.03
C PHE A 40 -3.44 4.85 16.10
N PRO A 41 -4.03 4.27 15.02
CA PRO A 41 -4.37 2.85 15.00
C PRO A 41 -3.15 1.92 15.00
N GLY A 42 -1.98 2.42 14.58
CA GLY A 42 -0.72 1.68 14.74
C GLY A 42 -0.11 1.92 16.11
N GLY A 43 0.68 0.98 16.62
CA GLY A 43 1.36 1.18 17.91
C GLY A 43 2.37 2.35 17.90
N GLN A 44 2.69 2.86 19.09
CA GLN A 44 3.65 3.95 19.31
C GLN A 44 4.99 3.75 18.57
N ARG A 45 5.51 2.52 18.58
CA ARG A 45 6.79 2.16 17.94
C ARG A 45 6.81 2.46 16.43
N THR A 46 5.66 2.40 15.77
CA THR A 46 5.55 2.71 14.34
C THR A 46 5.72 4.20 14.09
N LEU A 47 5.10 5.05 14.92
CA LEU A 47 5.28 6.50 14.86
C LEU A 47 6.74 6.89 15.10
N GLU A 48 7.37 6.31 16.12
CA GLU A 48 8.80 6.56 16.42
C GLU A 48 9.69 6.21 15.23
N ARG A 49 9.49 5.03 14.62
CA ARG A 49 10.21 4.60 13.41
C ARG A 49 10.01 5.59 12.26
N TRP A 50 8.79 6.05 12.04
CA TRP A 50 8.48 6.98 10.98
C TRP A 50 9.08 8.38 11.23
N VAL A 51 9.03 8.89 12.45
CA VAL A 51 9.69 10.15 12.85
C VAL A 51 11.21 10.04 12.62
N ALA A 52 11.83 8.95 13.06
CA ALA A 52 13.25 8.71 12.86
C ALA A 52 13.61 8.63 11.36
N ALA A 53 12.82 7.90 10.56
CA ALA A 53 13.00 7.80 9.11
C ALA A 53 12.83 9.15 8.41
N TYR A 54 11.90 9.99 8.87
CA TYR A 54 11.74 11.35 8.34
C TYR A 54 12.92 12.25 8.72
N ARG A 55 13.48 12.11 9.93
CA ARG A 55 14.67 12.88 10.32
C ARG A 55 15.91 12.50 9.51
N SER A 56 16.06 11.22 9.16
CA SER A 56 17.21 10.76 8.37
C SER A 56 17.08 11.01 6.87
N GLY A 57 15.87 10.88 6.30
CA GLY A 57 15.66 10.94 4.85
C GLY A 57 14.56 11.90 4.38
N ARG A 58 14.02 12.76 5.26
CA ARG A 58 12.83 13.59 4.99
C ARG A 58 11.71 12.74 4.37
N LYS A 59 11.17 13.17 3.23
CA LYS A 59 10.10 12.45 2.53
C LYS A 59 10.54 11.10 1.97
N SER A 60 11.80 10.93 1.57
CA SER A 60 12.27 9.67 0.95
C SER A 60 12.34 8.52 1.96
N GLY A 61 12.62 8.84 3.23
CA GLY A 61 12.64 7.86 4.32
C GLY A 61 11.28 7.20 4.60
N LEU A 62 10.18 7.87 4.24
CA LEU A 62 8.82 7.37 4.44
C LEU A 62 8.26 6.59 3.26
N ILE A 63 8.97 6.53 2.14
CA ILE A 63 8.55 5.75 0.97
C ILE A 63 8.52 4.25 1.35
N PRO A 64 7.43 3.52 1.08
CA PRO A 64 7.39 2.08 1.25
C PRO A 64 8.50 1.40 0.41
N LYS A 65 9.45 0.73 1.08
CA LYS A 65 10.54 -0.03 0.45
C LYS A 65 10.12 -1.48 0.19
N SER A 66 8.98 -1.70 -0.46
CA SER A 66 8.57 -3.07 -0.81
C SER A 66 9.70 -3.74 -1.59
N THR A 67 10.24 -4.83 -1.06
CA THR A 67 11.27 -5.66 -1.70
C THR A 67 10.67 -6.60 -2.73
N ARG A 68 9.33 -6.68 -2.81
CA ARG A 68 8.65 -7.46 -3.83
C ARG A 68 9.03 -6.90 -5.21
N PRO A 69 9.46 -7.76 -6.15
CA PRO A 69 9.79 -7.29 -7.49
C PRO A 69 8.54 -6.65 -8.12
N LYS A 70 8.75 -5.53 -8.83
CA LYS A 70 7.66 -4.85 -9.55
C LYS A 70 7.13 -5.69 -10.71
N THR A 71 7.97 -6.58 -11.22
CA THR A 71 7.65 -7.56 -12.24
C THR A 71 7.57 -8.95 -11.62
N GLN A 72 6.73 -9.83 -12.17
CA GLN A 72 6.70 -11.22 -11.75
C GLN A 72 7.54 -12.04 -12.74
N PRO A 73 8.72 -12.57 -12.34
CA PRO A 73 9.60 -13.29 -13.28
C PRO A 73 8.95 -14.54 -13.85
N ASN A 74 8.04 -15.16 -13.10
CA ASN A 74 7.27 -16.33 -13.52
C ASN A 74 5.90 -15.95 -14.11
N GLU A 75 5.79 -14.75 -14.66
CA GLU A 75 4.56 -14.30 -15.30
C GLU A 75 4.33 -15.05 -16.62
N THR A 76 3.12 -15.55 -16.80
CA THR A 76 2.71 -16.18 -18.05
C THR A 76 2.85 -15.20 -19.21
N SER A 77 3.42 -15.66 -20.33
CA SER A 77 3.63 -14.80 -21.51
C SER A 77 2.32 -14.16 -22.00
N ILE A 78 2.42 -12.96 -22.58
CA ILE A 78 1.25 -12.16 -23.00
C ILE A 78 0.34 -12.97 -23.93
N ARG A 79 0.94 -13.73 -24.87
CA ARG A 79 0.25 -14.58 -25.83
C ARG A 79 -0.62 -15.65 -25.16
N VAL A 80 -0.12 -16.26 -24.10
CA VAL A 80 -0.88 -17.30 -23.38
C VAL A 80 -2.04 -16.66 -22.61
N LYS A 81 -1.86 -15.46 -22.06
CA LYS A 81 -2.96 -14.73 -21.39
C LYS A 81 -4.06 -14.36 -22.37
N GLU A 82 -3.70 -13.80 -23.52
CA GLU A 82 -4.64 -13.42 -24.58
C GLU A 82 -5.40 -14.65 -25.08
N LYS A 83 -4.69 -15.74 -25.37
CA LYS A 83 -5.30 -17.02 -25.76
C LYS A 83 -6.28 -17.55 -24.70
N ILE A 84 -5.95 -17.46 -23.41
CA ILE A 84 -6.86 -17.87 -22.34
C ILE A 84 -8.11 -16.97 -22.30
N ILE A 85 -7.96 -15.66 -22.54
CA ILE A 85 -9.09 -14.71 -22.60
C ILE A 85 -10.01 -15.05 -23.77
N GLU A 86 -9.47 -15.30 -24.97
CA GLU A 86 -10.22 -15.72 -26.15
C GLU A 86 -10.97 -17.03 -25.91
N LEU A 87 -10.27 -18.06 -25.43
CA LEU A 87 -10.88 -19.36 -25.11
C LEU A 87 -11.99 -19.25 -24.07
N ARG A 88 -11.87 -18.33 -23.10
CA ARG A 88 -12.96 -18.07 -22.13
C ARG A 88 -14.15 -17.36 -22.76
N LYS A 89 -13.93 -16.45 -23.71
CA LYS A 89 -15.02 -15.77 -24.44
C LYS A 89 -15.79 -16.75 -25.32
N GLU A 90 -15.10 -17.64 -26.01
CA GLU A 90 -15.68 -18.64 -26.91
C GLU A 90 -16.39 -19.76 -26.15
N THR A 91 -15.68 -20.39 -25.20
CA THR A 91 -16.18 -21.62 -24.56
C THR A 91 -16.99 -21.36 -23.29
N ARG A 92 -16.84 -20.18 -22.67
CA ARG A 92 -17.38 -19.83 -21.35
C ARG A 92 -17.02 -20.82 -20.24
N LEU A 93 -15.93 -21.56 -20.42
CA LEU A 93 -15.48 -22.57 -19.46
C LEU A 93 -14.59 -21.97 -18.36
N CYS A 94 -14.67 -22.54 -17.17
CA CYS A 94 -13.79 -22.18 -16.06
C CYS A 94 -12.35 -22.69 -16.28
N ALA A 95 -11.40 -22.12 -15.53
CA ALA A 95 -9.97 -22.40 -15.67
C ALA A 95 -9.63 -23.91 -15.63
N LYS A 96 -10.23 -24.65 -14.70
CA LYS A 96 -9.98 -26.08 -14.50
C LYS A 96 -10.41 -26.91 -15.71
N LYS A 97 -11.59 -26.61 -16.28
CA LYS A 97 -12.11 -27.28 -17.49
C LYS A 97 -11.28 -26.96 -18.73
N LEU A 98 -10.86 -25.71 -18.89
CA LEU A 98 -9.95 -25.31 -19.98
C LEU A 98 -8.60 -26.05 -19.87
N ASN A 99 -8.03 -26.14 -18.66
CA ASN A 99 -6.78 -26.87 -18.42
C ASN A 99 -6.91 -28.35 -18.83
N TYR A 100 -8.01 -29.01 -18.49
CA TYR A 100 -8.26 -30.40 -18.90
C TYR A 100 -8.36 -30.57 -20.41
N LYS A 101 -9.00 -29.61 -21.11
CA LYS A 101 -9.07 -29.65 -22.57
C LYS A 101 -7.72 -29.41 -23.24
N LEU A 102 -6.86 -28.57 -22.66
CA LEU A 102 -5.56 -28.20 -23.22
C LEU A 102 -4.43 -29.19 -22.89
N LYS A 103 -4.58 -30.01 -21.84
CA LYS A 103 -3.62 -31.07 -21.47
C LYS A 103 -3.81 -32.37 -22.26
N LYS A 104 -4.90 -32.49 -23.00
CA LYS A 104 -5.19 -33.61 -23.89
C LYS A 104 -4.44 -33.42 -25.20
#